data_AF-A0A950J3D9-F1
#
_entry.id   AF-A0A950J3D9-F1
#
_cell.length_a   1.000
_cell.length_b   1.000
_cell.length_c   1.000
_cell.angle_alpha   90.00
_cell.angle_beta   90.00
_cell.angle_gamma   90.00
#
_symmetry.space_group_name_H-M   'P 1'
#
loop_
_entity.id
_entity.type
_entity.pdbx_description
1 polymer ?
#
loop_
_entity_poly.entity_id
_entity_poly.type
_entity_poly.pdbx_seq_one_letter_code
_entity_poly.pdbx_strand_id
1 'polypeptide(L)'
;AAQTHRGLAAAIDDGTLYPPGLAAAGVRLERLLVMPVNDPLGAVRAADILLRSHAFGMTLMPVVSAKAALWARLASLTHHGGALLLALGDQATNELGYFSSVRVHFQIANVHWTDRFGPFAQLAGYEIHAEVIKNKRAAPGCGADISVGAA
;
A
#
# COMPACT_ATOMS: atom_id res chain seq x y z
N ALA A 1 9.65 2.77 -2.67
CA ALA A 1 10.93 3.11 -3.36
C ALA A 1 11.15 2.34 -4.67
N ALA A 2 11.37 1.01 -4.65
CA ALA A 2 11.92 0.25 -5.78
C ALA A 2 11.27 0.51 -7.15
N GLN A 3 9.95 0.61 -7.22
CA GLN A 3 9.23 0.86 -8.48
C GLN A 3 9.52 2.24 -9.06
N THR A 4 9.52 3.29 -8.24
CA THR A 4 9.85 4.65 -8.70
C THR A 4 11.31 4.82 -9.16
N HIS A 5 12.21 3.92 -8.76
CA HIS A 5 13.57 3.88 -9.30
C HIS A 5 13.63 3.25 -10.71
N ARG A 6 12.74 2.30 -11.01
CA ARG A 6 12.71 1.54 -12.28
C ARG A 6 11.71 2.07 -13.30
N GLY A 7 10.72 2.84 -12.89
CA GLY A 7 9.66 3.36 -13.75
C GLY A 7 8.74 4.34 -13.01
N LEU A 8 7.53 4.50 -13.55
CA LEU A 8 6.47 5.32 -12.95
C LEU A 8 5.62 4.50 -11.98
N ALA A 9 5.18 5.15 -10.90
CA ALA A 9 4.15 4.64 -10.01
C ALA A 9 3.01 5.64 -9.89
N ALA A 10 1.82 5.15 -9.56
CA ALA A 10 0.66 5.99 -9.26
C ALA A 10 0.15 5.70 -7.85
N ALA A 11 -0.32 6.74 -7.17
CA ALA A 11 -1.04 6.65 -5.91
C ALA A 11 -2.39 7.35 -6.05
N ILE A 12 -3.45 6.59 -5.82
CA ILE A 12 -4.80 7.10 -5.68
C ILE A 12 -4.95 7.48 -4.21
N ASP A 13 -5.13 8.76 -3.96
CA ASP A 13 -5.04 9.37 -2.63
C ASP A 13 -6.41 9.80 -2.12
N ASP A 14 -6.75 9.34 -0.92
CA ASP A 14 -7.96 9.70 -0.16
C ASP A 14 -7.69 10.80 0.88
N GLY A 15 -6.51 11.44 0.81
CA GLY A 15 -6.06 12.49 1.73
C GLY A 15 -5.13 11.99 2.83
N THR A 16 -4.75 10.71 2.82
CA THR A 16 -3.84 10.11 3.80
C THR A 16 -2.38 10.11 3.36
N LEU A 17 -2.10 10.39 2.09
CA LEU A 17 -0.75 10.36 1.56
C LEU A 17 0.09 11.54 2.08
N TYR A 18 1.24 11.23 2.68
CA TYR A 18 2.18 12.23 3.20
C TYR A 18 3.49 12.23 2.39
N PRO A 19 3.68 13.15 1.43
CA PRO A 19 4.84 13.15 0.53
C PRO A 19 6.21 13.18 1.21
N PRO A 20 6.43 13.95 2.31
CA PRO A 20 7.72 13.93 3.00
C PRO A 20 8.07 12.55 3.57
N GLY A 21 7.08 11.81 4.09
CA GLY A 21 7.27 10.44 4.56
C GLY A 21 7.65 9.48 3.42
N LEU A 22 7.03 9.63 2.25
CA LEU A 22 7.39 8.85 1.06
C LEU A 22 8.81 9.16 0.58
N ALA A 23 9.21 10.44 0.57
CA ALA A 23 10.57 10.85 0.20
C ALA A 23 11.60 10.27 1.18
N ALA A 24 11.34 10.34 2.49
CA ALA A 24 12.18 9.72 3.51
C ALA A 24 12.29 8.19 3.34
N ALA A 25 11.23 7.53 2.88
CA ALA A 25 11.22 6.12 2.52
C ALA A 25 11.87 5.82 1.14
N GLY A 26 12.53 6.79 0.52
CA GLY A 26 13.25 6.63 -0.76
C GLY A 26 12.36 6.58 -2.00
N VAL A 27 11.14 7.13 -1.94
CA VAL A 27 10.30 7.30 -3.13
C VAL A 27 10.77 8.51 -3.93
N ARG A 28 10.96 8.33 -5.25
CA ARG A 28 11.21 9.44 -6.18
C ARG A 28 9.89 10.14 -6.50
N LEU A 29 9.61 11.24 -5.80
CA LEU A 29 8.32 11.95 -5.91
C LEU A 29 8.07 12.47 -7.33
N GLU A 30 9.12 12.84 -8.07
CA GLU A 30 9.04 13.28 -9.45
C GLU A 30 8.60 12.17 -10.44
N ARG A 31 8.52 10.92 -9.97
CA ARG A 31 8.05 9.74 -10.72
C ARG A 31 6.78 9.10 -10.12
N LEU A 32 6.15 9.78 -9.16
CA LEU A 32 4.91 9.36 -8.53
C LEU A 32 3.76 10.25 -9.02
N LEU A 33 2.84 9.69 -9.79
CA LEU A 33 1.57 10.36 -10.07
C LEU A 33 0.67 10.25 -8.83
N VAL A 34 0.18 11.37 -8.31
CA VAL A 34 -0.82 11.38 -7.24
C VAL A 34 -2.16 11.80 -7.83
N MET A 35 -3.19 10.98 -7.63
CA MET A 35 -4.54 11.23 -8.09
C MET A 35 -5.48 11.34 -6.88
N PRO A 36 -5.93 12.55 -6.52
CA PRO A 36 -6.87 12.72 -5.43
C PRO A 36 -8.24 12.16 -5.80
N VAL A 37 -8.86 11.42 -4.89
CA VAL A 37 -10.22 10.89 -5.03
C VAL A 37 -11.00 11.12 -3.75
N ASN A 38 -12.29 11.45 -3.90
CA ASN A 38 -13.16 11.76 -2.77
C ASN A 38 -14.22 10.68 -2.52
N ASP A 39 -14.27 9.64 -3.36
CA ASP A 39 -15.28 8.59 -3.27
C ASP A 39 -14.74 7.20 -3.69
N PRO A 40 -15.31 6.11 -3.12
CA PRO A 40 -14.87 4.74 -3.42
C PRO A 40 -14.92 4.34 -4.90
N LEU A 41 -15.94 4.80 -5.63
CA LEU A 41 -16.10 4.46 -7.05
C LEU A 41 -15.08 5.24 -7.90
N GLY A 42 -14.80 6.49 -7.53
CA GLY A 42 -13.70 7.30 -8.06
C GLY A 42 -12.36 6.56 -7.95
N ALA A 43 -12.06 5.98 -6.78
CA ALA A 43 -10.84 5.20 -6.58
C ALA A 43 -10.75 3.98 -7.53
N VAL A 44 -11.84 3.21 -7.67
CA VAL A 44 -11.88 2.06 -8.60
C VAL A 44 -11.71 2.50 -10.06
N ARG A 45 -12.35 3.60 -10.46
CA ARG A 45 -12.25 4.14 -11.83
C ARG A 45 -10.83 4.63 -12.12
N ALA A 46 -10.23 5.35 -11.19
CA ALA A 46 -8.84 5.76 -11.27
C ALA A 46 -7.91 4.55 -11.47
N ALA A 47 -8.11 3.49 -10.68
CA ALA A 47 -7.33 2.26 -10.81
C ALA A 47 -7.53 1.60 -12.19
N ASP A 48 -8.76 1.53 -12.73
CA ASP A 48 -9.02 0.99 -14.07
C ASP A 48 -8.27 1.77 -15.15
N ILE A 49 -8.35 3.10 -15.12
CA ILE A 49 -7.69 4.00 -16.09
C ILE A 49 -6.17 3.81 -16.03
N LEU A 50 -5.59 3.85 -14.83
CA LEU A 50 -4.14 3.73 -14.63
C LEU A 50 -3.62 2.37 -15.07
N LEU A 51 -4.29 1.28 -14.69
CA LEU A 51 -3.88 -0.08 -15.06
C LEU A 51 -4.01 -0.33 -16.57
N ARG A 52 -5.06 0.20 -17.21
CA ARG A 52 -5.23 0.10 -18.67
C ARG A 52 -4.18 0.87 -19.46
N SER A 53 -3.62 1.94 -18.90
CA SER A 53 -2.58 2.71 -19.57
C SER A 53 -1.27 1.93 -19.77
N HIS A 54 -1.02 0.90 -18.95
CA HIS A 54 0.24 0.16 -18.87
C HIS A 54 1.49 1.03 -18.60
N ALA A 55 1.31 2.32 -18.29
CA ALA A 55 2.42 3.26 -18.06
C ALA A 55 3.03 3.12 -16.65
N PHE A 56 2.27 2.57 -15.70
CA PHE A 56 2.65 2.47 -14.29
C PHE A 56 2.91 1.03 -13.91
N GLY A 57 4.13 0.75 -13.44
CA GLY A 57 4.48 -0.59 -12.94
C GLY A 57 3.82 -0.91 -11.59
N MET A 58 3.32 0.12 -10.90
CA MET A 58 2.63 -0.02 -9.62
C MET A 58 1.58 1.08 -9.44
N THR A 59 0.41 0.68 -8.96
CA THR A 59 -0.70 1.55 -8.55
C THR A 59 -1.06 1.26 -7.10
N LEU A 60 -0.99 2.28 -6.25
CA LEU A 60 -1.49 2.26 -4.88
C LEU A 60 -2.92 2.81 -4.85
N MET A 61 -3.81 2.19 -4.06
CA MET A 61 -5.15 2.69 -3.80
C MET A 61 -5.60 2.41 -2.36
N PRO A 62 -6.55 3.19 -1.81
CA PRO A 62 -7.22 2.82 -0.57
C PRO A 62 -8.04 1.54 -0.74
N VAL A 63 -8.21 0.78 0.34
CA VAL A 63 -9.19 -0.31 0.37
C VAL A 63 -10.59 0.29 0.30
N VAL A 64 -11.37 -0.17 -0.66
CA VAL A 64 -12.74 0.30 -0.91
C VAL A 64 -13.71 -0.86 -0.97
N SER A 65 -14.98 -0.61 -0.60
CA SER A 65 -16.05 -1.56 -0.86
C SER A 65 -16.43 -1.50 -2.34
N ALA A 66 -16.23 -2.60 -3.06
CA ALA A 66 -16.55 -2.72 -4.47
C ALA A 66 -17.04 -4.14 -4.79
N LYS A 67 -17.91 -4.23 -5.79
CA LYS A 67 -18.46 -5.51 -6.26
C LYS A 67 -17.33 -6.43 -6.76
N ALA A 68 -17.50 -7.74 -6.56
CA ALA A 68 -16.55 -8.76 -7.01
C ALA A 68 -16.14 -8.61 -8.49
N ALA A 69 -17.08 -8.23 -9.38
CA ALA A 69 -16.79 -8.01 -10.80
C ALA A 69 -15.76 -6.88 -11.05
N LEU A 70 -15.75 -5.84 -10.21
CA LEU A 70 -14.77 -4.75 -10.32
C LEU A 70 -13.39 -5.24 -9.88
N TRP A 71 -13.31 -5.98 -8.77
CA TRP A 71 -12.04 -6.57 -8.32
C TRP A 71 -11.48 -7.60 -9.30
N ALA A 72 -12.34 -8.45 -9.88
CA ALA A 72 -11.95 -9.39 -10.94
C ALA A 72 -11.35 -8.67 -12.14
N ARG A 73 -11.99 -7.56 -12.55
CA ARG A 73 -11.54 -6.73 -13.66
C ARG A 73 -10.19 -6.07 -13.37
N LEU A 74 -10.01 -5.45 -12.20
CA LEU A 74 -8.73 -4.85 -11.81
C LEU A 74 -7.62 -5.91 -11.71
N ALA A 75 -7.91 -7.10 -11.18
CA ALA A 75 -6.96 -8.20 -11.13
C ALA A 75 -6.52 -8.66 -12.53
N SER A 76 -7.46 -8.74 -13.48
CA SER A 76 -7.17 -9.05 -14.88
C SER A 76 -6.28 -7.98 -15.53
N LEU A 77 -6.61 -6.69 -15.38
CA LEU A 77 -5.77 -5.60 -15.90
C LEU A 77 -4.36 -5.62 -15.31
N THR A 78 -4.25 -5.85 -14.01
CA THR A 78 -2.98 -5.96 -13.29
C THR A 78 -2.13 -7.11 -13.85
N HIS A 79 -2.74 -8.28 -14.06
CA HIS A 79 -2.06 -9.45 -14.61
C HIS A 79 -1.63 -9.23 -16.07
N HIS A 80 -2.51 -8.74 -16.93
CA HIS A 80 -2.19 -8.49 -18.34
C HIS A 80 -1.12 -7.41 -18.53
N GLY A 81 -1.13 -6.38 -17.69
CA GLY A 81 -0.17 -5.29 -17.75
C GLY A 81 1.16 -5.56 -17.07
N GLY A 82 1.33 -6.69 -16.39
CA GLY A 82 2.54 -6.95 -15.59
C GLY A 82 2.76 -5.93 -14.47
N ALA A 83 1.69 -5.28 -14.00
CA ALA A 83 1.73 -4.25 -12.98
C ALA A 83 1.47 -4.83 -11.58
N LEU A 84 1.66 -4.00 -10.55
CA LEU A 84 1.26 -4.29 -9.18
C LEU A 84 0.14 -3.34 -8.74
N LEU A 85 -1.02 -3.89 -8.35
CA LEU A 85 -2.04 -3.13 -7.63
C LEU A 85 -1.91 -3.39 -6.13
N LEU A 86 -1.62 -2.36 -5.36
CA LEU A 86 -1.55 -2.39 -3.90
C LEU A 86 -2.77 -1.67 -3.32
N ALA A 87 -3.58 -2.39 -2.54
CA ALA A 87 -4.68 -1.80 -1.78
C ALA A 87 -4.28 -1.71 -0.30
N LEU A 88 -4.32 -0.51 0.28
CA LEU A 88 -3.97 -0.25 1.68
C LEU A 88 -5.18 0.25 2.48
N GLY A 89 -5.33 -0.25 3.70
CA GLY A 89 -6.41 0.11 4.61
C GLY A 89 -6.50 -0.86 5.77
N ASP A 90 -7.34 -0.54 6.75
CA ASP A 90 -7.39 -1.27 8.02
C ASP A 90 -7.89 -2.72 7.87
N GLN A 91 -8.91 -2.92 7.05
CA GLN A 91 -9.55 -4.22 6.85
C GLN A 91 -9.86 -4.45 5.38
N ALA A 92 -9.41 -5.58 4.85
CA ALA A 92 -9.75 -6.00 3.49
C ALA A 92 -11.20 -6.53 3.45
N THR A 93 -11.96 -6.14 2.42
CA THR A 93 -13.25 -6.78 2.14
C THR A 93 -13.08 -8.23 1.72
N ASN A 94 -14.14 -9.04 1.82
CA ASN A 94 -14.11 -10.43 1.38
C ASN A 94 -13.79 -10.55 -0.11
N GLU A 95 -14.32 -9.64 -0.93
CA GLU A 95 -14.08 -9.59 -2.37
C GLU A 95 -12.61 -9.29 -2.68
N LEU A 96 -12.03 -8.25 -2.08
CA LEU A 96 -10.61 -7.94 -2.23
C LEU A 96 -9.74 -9.10 -1.70
N GLY A 97 -10.14 -9.67 -0.58
CA GLY A 97 -9.52 -10.85 0.04
C GLY A 97 -9.49 -12.05 -0.91
N TYR A 98 -10.51 -12.26 -1.74
CA TYR A 98 -10.56 -13.34 -2.73
C TYR A 98 -9.60 -13.10 -3.91
N PHE A 99 -9.65 -11.90 -4.51
CA PHE A 99 -8.88 -11.57 -5.73
C PHE A 99 -7.41 -11.25 -5.47
N SER A 100 -7.04 -10.84 -4.25
CA SER A 100 -5.64 -10.60 -3.88
C SER A 100 -4.76 -11.84 -4.07
N SER A 101 -3.52 -11.64 -4.54
CA SER A 101 -2.52 -12.71 -4.65
C SER A 101 -1.66 -12.83 -3.40
N VAL A 102 -1.43 -11.71 -2.72
CA VAL A 102 -0.72 -11.61 -1.45
C VAL A 102 -1.53 -10.73 -0.53
N ARG A 103 -1.61 -11.08 0.76
CA ARG A 103 -2.13 -10.22 1.82
C ARG A 103 -1.12 -10.19 2.95
N VAL A 104 -0.81 -8.99 3.40
CA VAL A 104 0.08 -8.75 4.53
C VAL A 104 -0.72 -8.00 5.58
N HIS A 105 -0.70 -8.51 6.80
CA HIS A 105 -1.24 -7.83 7.96
C HIS A 105 -0.09 -7.15 8.70
N PHE A 106 -0.28 -5.90 9.09
CA PHE A 106 0.72 -5.10 9.80
C PHE A 106 0.15 -4.76 11.17
N GLN A 107 0.96 -4.95 12.21
CA GLN A 107 0.60 -4.66 13.59
C GLN A 107 1.78 -3.95 14.25
N ILE A 108 1.51 -2.89 15.02
CA ILE A 108 2.56 -2.26 15.84
C ILE A 108 2.90 -3.23 16.97
N ALA A 109 4.15 -3.69 17.02
CA ALA A 109 4.65 -4.62 18.01
C ALA A 109 5.23 -3.88 19.23
N ASN A 110 6.09 -2.89 18.98
CA ASN A 110 6.75 -2.10 20.02
C ASN A 110 6.77 -0.63 19.64
N VAL A 111 6.75 0.25 20.65
CA VAL A 111 6.86 1.70 20.47
C VAL A 111 8.10 2.20 21.19
N HIS A 112 8.93 2.95 20.47
CA HIS A 112 10.20 3.49 20.94
C HIS A 112 10.06 4.98 21.25
N TRP A 113 10.41 5.37 22.47
CA TRP A 113 10.41 6.76 22.92
C TRP A 113 11.85 7.26 23.10
N THR A 114 12.09 8.51 22.74
CA THR A 114 13.41 9.19 22.83
C THR A 114 13.94 9.23 24.27
N ASP A 115 13.07 9.54 25.22
CA ASP A 115 13.37 9.56 26.65
C ASP A 115 12.55 8.50 27.38
N ARG A 116 13.19 7.79 28.33
CA ARG A 116 12.57 6.65 29.02
C ARG A 116 11.27 7.04 29.75
N PHE A 117 11.21 8.19 30.42
CA PHE A 117 10.02 8.69 31.12
C PHE A 117 10.14 10.20 31.38
N GLY A 118 9.13 10.99 30.99
CA GLY A 118 9.04 12.43 31.27
C GLY A 118 7.96 13.12 30.43
N PRO A 119 7.53 14.34 30.81
CA PRO A 119 6.51 15.09 30.06
C PRO A 119 6.96 15.51 28.65
N PHE A 120 8.25 15.35 28.33
CA PHE A 120 8.86 15.70 27.05
C PHE A 120 9.26 14.48 26.21
N ALA A 121 8.89 13.25 26.63
CA ALA A 121 9.17 12.06 25.83
C ALA A 121 8.51 12.17 24.45
N GLN A 122 9.32 12.08 23.39
CA GLN A 122 8.86 12.10 22.00
C GLN A 122 8.90 10.71 21.41
N LEU A 123 7.96 10.40 20.53
CA LEU A 123 7.95 9.17 19.74
C LEU A 123 9.19 9.15 18.84
N ALA A 124 10.15 8.26 19.14
CA ALA A 124 11.35 8.05 18.33
C ALA A 124 11.08 7.16 17.12
N GLY A 125 10.22 6.16 17.33
CA GLY A 125 9.88 5.18 16.31
C GLY A 125 9.00 4.06 16.85
N TYR A 126 8.81 3.03 16.04
CA TYR A 126 8.06 1.83 16.41
C TYR A 126 8.49 0.65 15.54
N GLU A 127 8.24 -0.55 16.04
CA GLU A 127 8.39 -1.80 15.31
C GLU A 127 7.03 -2.25 14.81
N ILE A 128 6.99 -2.68 13.56
CA ILE A 128 5.83 -3.26 12.91
C ILE A 128 6.12 -4.73 12.68
N HIS A 129 5.27 -5.60 13.21
CA HIS A 129 5.22 -7.00 12.78
C HIS A 129 4.39 -7.10 11.50
N ALA A 130 5.00 -7.56 10.42
CA ALA A 130 4.36 -7.80 9.14
C ALA A 130 4.17 -9.30 8.91
N GLU A 131 2.93 -9.76 8.84
CA GLU A 131 2.57 -11.18 8.67
C GLU A 131 1.91 -11.44 7.32
N VAL A 132 2.41 -12.43 6.57
CA VAL A 132 1.82 -12.85 5.29
C VAL A 132 0.66 -13.82 5.55
N ILE A 133 -0.54 -13.28 5.67
CA ILE A 133 -1.77 -14.06 5.90
C ILE A 133 -2.31 -14.74 4.62
N LYS A 134 -1.86 -14.33 3.43
CA LYS A 134 -2.18 -14.99 2.16
C LYS A 134 -1.02 -14.86 1.19
N ASN A 135 -0.68 -15.96 0.52
CA ASN A 135 0.28 -15.96 -0.58
C ASN A 135 -0.09 -17.04 -1.61
N LYS A 136 -0.33 -16.65 -2.86
CA LYS A 136 -0.63 -17.59 -3.97
C LYS A 136 0.62 -18.21 -4.62
N ARG A 137 1.82 -17.77 -4.23
CA ARG A 137 3.10 -18.18 -4.85
C ARG A 137 4.06 -18.91 -3.89
N ALA A 138 3.83 -18.85 -2.59
CA ALA A 138 4.62 -19.53 -1.56
C ALA A 138 3.76 -19.84 -0.33
N ALA A 139 4.31 -20.54 0.66
CA ALA A 139 3.61 -20.83 1.91
C ALA A 139 3.26 -19.53 2.68
N PRO A 140 2.03 -19.38 3.19
CA PRO A 140 1.65 -18.29 4.10
C PRO A 140 2.17 -18.55 5.53
N GLY A 141 1.98 -17.57 6.42
CA GLY A 141 2.31 -17.68 7.85
C GLY A 141 3.75 -17.29 8.20
N CYS A 142 4.53 -16.79 7.24
CA CYS A 142 5.80 -16.12 7.54
C CYS A 142 5.55 -14.67 7.94
N GLY A 143 6.42 -14.16 8.82
CA GLY A 143 6.41 -12.77 9.25
C GLY A 143 7.80 -12.16 9.29
N ALA A 144 7.85 -10.84 9.37
CA ALA A 144 9.08 -10.07 9.53
C ALA A 144 8.82 -8.82 10.36
N ASP A 145 9.79 -8.44 11.18
CA ASP A 145 9.74 -7.20 11.95
C ASP A 145 10.41 -6.07 11.17
N ILE A 146 9.75 -4.91 11.15
CA ILE A 146 10.17 -3.72 10.40
C ILE A 146 10.22 -2.54 11.37
N SER A 147 11.38 -1.91 11.51
CA SER A 147 11.52 -0.69 12.30
C SER A 147 11.18 0.55 11.49
N VAL A 148 10.38 1.46 12.06
CA VAL A 148 10.00 2.75 11.47
C VAL A 148 10.40 3.88 12.43
N GLY A 149 11.19 4.84 11.94
CA GLY A 149 11.76 5.92 12.76
C GLY A 149 13.27 5.77 12.94
N ALA A 150 13.89 6.67 13.70
CA ALA A 150 15.29 6.54 14.09
C ALA A 150 15.35 5.59 15.31
N ALA A 151 16.12 4.51 15.18
CA ALA A 151 16.56 3.73 16.34
C ALA A 151 17.63 4.52 17.11
#